data_AF-A0A842T4P9-F1
#
_entry.id   AF-A0A842T4P9-F1
#
_cell.length_a   1.000
_cell.length_b   1.000
_cell.length_c   1.000
_cell.angle_alpha   90.00
_cell.angle_beta   90.00
_cell.angle_gamma   90.00
#
_symmetry.space_group_name_H-M   'P 1'
#
loop_
_entity.id
_entity.type
_entity.pdbx_description
1 polymer ?
#
loop_
_entity_poly.entity_id
_entity_poly.type
_entity_poly.pdbx_seq_one_letter_code
_entity_poly.pdbx_strand_id
1 'polypeptide(L)'
;MSECYICGKEGDMTCPECMKVICKVHTTNVKKVAYTPGDDVVLKTCLNCAQKIKKKNKNVPIFWGTIIAIMAIIVAIIFITVISRMLTW
;
A
#
# COMPACT_ATOMS: atom_id res chain seq x y z
N MET A 1 4.93 -17.02 30.40
CA MET A 1 3.89 -16.10 29.90
C MET A 1 4.53 -15.13 28.93
N SER A 2 3.87 -14.81 27.83
CA SER A 2 4.39 -13.90 26.81
C SER A 2 4.06 -12.46 27.21
N GLU A 3 5.07 -11.61 27.36
CA GLU A 3 4.89 -10.21 27.78
C GLU A 3 4.79 -9.28 26.57
N CYS A 4 4.01 -8.21 26.70
CA CYS A 4 3.90 -7.17 25.70
C CYS A 4 5.23 -6.41 25.59
N TYR A 5 5.82 -6.37 24.39
CA TYR A 5 7.12 -5.72 24.18
C TYR A 5 7.13 -4.21 24.48
N ILE A 6 5.96 -3.57 24.57
CA ILE A 6 5.82 -2.11 24.76
C ILE A 6 5.68 -1.74 26.23
N CYS A 7 4.87 -2.49 27.00
CA CYS A 7 4.55 -2.14 28.38
C CYS A 7 4.88 -3.22 29.40
N GLY A 8 5.43 -4.36 28.99
CA GLY A 8 5.77 -5.48 29.88
C GLY A 8 4.59 -6.21 30.51
N LYS A 9 3.34 -5.80 30.25
CA LYS A 9 2.14 -6.50 30.74
C LYS A 9 1.87 -7.77 29.95
N GLU A 10 0.93 -8.59 30.42
CA GLU A 10 0.49 -9.81 29.73
C GLU A 10 0.12 -9.53 28.26
N GLY A 11 0.70 -10.30 27.35
CA GLY A 11 0.52 -10.16 25.92
C GLY A 11 -0.57 -11.08 25.38
N ASP A 12 -1.59 -10.52 24.73
CA ASP A 12 -2.70 -11.28 24.15
C ASP A 12 -2.41 -11.81 22.74
N MET A 13 -1.65 -11.08 21.93
CA MET A 13 -1.50 -11.40 20.51
C MET A 13 -0.12 -11.08 19.96
N THR A 14 0.25 -11.73 18.85
CA THR A 14 1.52 -11.50 18.17
C THR A 14 1.30 -10.64 16.93
N CYS A 15 2.06 -9.56 16.80
CA CYS A 15 1.98 -8.68 15.64
C CYS A 15 2.44 -9.43 14.37
N PRO A 16 1.63 -9.52 13.30
CA PRO A 16 1.98 -10.29 12.10
C PRO A 16 3.14 -9.67 11.29
N GLU A 17 3.41 -8.38 11.45
CA GLU A 17 4.45 -7.68 10.67
C GLU A 17 5.83 -7.73 11.33
N CYS A 18 5.90 -7.72 12.66
CA CYS A 18 7.18 -7.70 13.39
C CYS A 18 7.38 -8.90 14.32
N MET A 19 6.42 -9.83 14.36
CA MET A 19 6.40 -11.03 15.20
C MET A 19 6.60 -10.77 16.70
N LYS A 20 6.35 -9.54 17.17
CA LYS A 20 6.43 -9.17 18.58
C LYS A 20 5.09 -9.33 19.27
N VAL A 21 5.11 -9.81 20.51
CA VAL A 21 3.93 -9.95 21.36
C VAL A 21 3.46 -8.58 21.85
N ILE A 22 2.15 -8.33 21.73
CA ILE A 22 1.50 -7.08 22.09
C ILE A 22 0.19 -7.33 22.84
N CYS A 23 -0.13 -6.43 23.77
CA CYS A 23 -1.40 -6.45 24.47
C CYS A 23 -2.50 -5.75 23.65
N LYS A 24 -3.76 -5.98 24.03
CA LYS A 24 -4.94 -5.35 23.39
C LYS A 24 -4.87 -3.83 23.33
N VAL A 25 -4.27 -3.18 24.34
CA VAL A 25 -4.15 -1.71 24.39
C VAL A 25 -3.21 -1.18 23.31
N HIS A 26 -2.12 -1.88 23.02
CA HIS A 26 -1.14 -1.49 22.00
C HIS A 26 -1.41 -2.10 20.62
N THR A 27 -2.57 -2.74 20.47
CA THR A 27 -3.07 -3.25 19.20
C THR A 27 -3.84 -2.17 18.49
N THR A 28 -3.55 -1.95 17.21
CA THR A 28 -4.29 -1.01 16.37
C THR A 28 -4.70 -1.67 15.06
N ASN A 29 -5.81 -1.18 14.49
CA ASN A 29 -6.28 -1.62 13.18
C ASN A 29 -5.74 -0.66 12.12
N VAL A 30 -5.11 -1.20 11.08
CA VAL A 30 -4.65 -0.42 9.93
C VAL A 30 -5.25 -0.98 8.64
N LYS A 31 -5.74 -0.10 7.77
CA LYS A 31 -6.13 -0.44 6.40
C LYS A 31 -4.87 -0.52 5.54
N LYS A 32 -4.60 -1.69 4.97
CA LYS A 32 -3.53 -1.89 3.98
C LYS A 32 -4.20 -1.82 2.60
N VAL A 33 -3.82 -0.84 1.78
CA VAL A 33 -4.31 -0.77 0.39
C VAL A 33 -3.65 -1.93 -0.33
N ALA A 34 -4.47 -2.86 -0.82
CA ALA A 34 -4.01 -3.90 -1.71
C ALA A 34 -3.68 -3.29 -3.09
N TYR A 35 -2.81 -3.98 -3.83
CA TYR A 35 -2.52 -3.63 -5.23
C TYR A 35 -3.74 -3.84 -6.14
N THR A 36 -4.76 -4.55 -5.67
CA THR A 36 -6.05 -4.71 -6.32
C THR A 36 -7.07 -3.70 -5.78
N PRO A 37 -7.76 -2.94 -6.65
CA PRO A 37 -8.82 -2.03 -6.22
C PRO A 37 -9.98 -2.83 -5.61
N GLY A 38 -10.32 -2.56 -4.34
CA GLY A 38 -11.44 -3.17 -3.62
C GLY A 38 -11.05 -4.12 -2.47
N ASP A 39 -9.80 -4.57 -2.41
CA ASP A 39 -9.28 -5.44 -1.33
C ASP A 39 -8.67 -4.63 -0.17
N ASP A 40 -9.47 -3.77 0.46
CA ASP A 40 -9.03 -3.07 1.67
C ASP A 40 -8.98 -4.04 2.85
N VAL A 41 -7.83 -4.67 3.09
CA VAL A 41 -7.66 -5.59 4.23
C VAL A 41 -7.39 -4.79 5.50
N VAL A 42 -8.26 -4.97 6.51
CA VAL A 42 -8.05 -4.43 7.86
C VAL A 42 -7.16 -5.39 8.64
N LEU A 43 -5.92 -4.98 8.90
CA LEU A 43 -4.93 -5.76 9.63
C LEU A 43 -4.78 -5.23 11.07
N LYS A 44 -4.85 -6.14 12.06
CA LYS A 44 -4.49 -5.85 13.45
C LYS A 44 -2.98 -5.94 13.62
N THR A 45 -2.34 -4.86 14.07
CA THR A 45 -0.89 -4.76 14.19
C THR A 45 -0.49 -3.81 15.32
N CYS A 46 0.81 -3.70 15.64
CA CYS A 46 1.28 -2.72 16.62
C CYS A 46 1.25 -1.29 16.03
N LEU A 47 1.18 -0.28 16.90
CA LEU A 47 1.13 1.14 16.50
C LEU A 47 2.27 1.53 15.53
N ASN A 48 3.49 1.02 15.81
CA ASN A 48 4.67 1.34 15.01
C ASN A 48 4.59 0.74 13.59
N CYS A 49 4.17 -0.52 13.48
CA CYS A 49 3.96 -1.16 12.16
C CYS A 49 2.79 -0.52 11.41
N ALA A 50 1.71 -0.13 12.10
CA ALA A 50 0.58 0.57 11.49
C ALA A 50 1.02 1.91 10.87
N GLN A 51 1.86 2.69 11.55
CA GLN A 51 2.40 3.93 10.96
C GLN A 51 3.26 3.66 9.72
N LYS A 52 4.08 2.60 9.74
CA LYS A 52 4.90 2.18 8.60
C LYS A 52 4.02 1.80 7.39
N ILE A 53 2.93 1.07 7.63
CA ILE A 53 1.95 0.69 6.60
C ILE A 53 1.25 1.93 6.05
N LYS A 54 0.75 2.84 6.90
CA LYS A 54 0.13 4.10 6.47
C LYS A 54 1.07 4.93 5.59
N LYS A 55 2.36 5.01 5.94
CA LYS A 55 3.37 5.72 5.15
C LYS A 55 3.58 5.08 3.78
N LYS A 56 3.64 3.73 3.70
CA LYS A 56 3.73 3.00 2.42
C LYS A 56 2.47 3.21 1.56
N ASN A 57 1.29 3.15 2.17
CA ASN A 57 0.01 3.35 1.50
C ASN A 57 -0.07 4.69 0.77
N LYS A 58 0.48 5.75 1.36
CA LYS A 58 0.47 7.09 0.76
C LYS A 58 1.24 7.15 -0.57
N ASN A 59 2.19 6.25 -0.80
CA ASN A 59 3.02 6.22 -2.01
C ASN A 59 2.42 5.36 -3.15
N VAL A 60 1.50 4.44 -2.84
CA VAL A 60 0.84 3.58 -3.84
C VAL A 60 0.05 4.36 -4.90
N PRO A 61 -0.80 5.37 -4.56
CA PRO A 61 -1.58 6.08 -5.57
C PRO A 61 -0.71 6.89 -6.54
N ILE A 62 0.48 7.31 -6.12
CA ILE A 62 1.42 8.05 -6.97
C ILE A 62 1.91 7.17 -8.12
N PHE A 63 2.21 5.90 -7.84
CA PHE A 63 2.71 4.94 -8.84
C PHE A 63 1.68 4.65 -9.94
N TRP A 64 0.41 4.51 -9.57
CA TRP A 64 -0.69 4.28 -10.52
C TRP A 64 -0.94 5.48 -11.44
N GLY A 65 -0.84 6.71 -10.92
CA GLY A 65 -0.97 7.92 -11.74
C GLY A 65 0.09 8.03 -12.83
N THR A 66 1.33 7.63 -12.54
CA THR A 66 2.44 7.68 -13.51
C THR A 66 2.23 6.69 -14.66
N ILE A 67 1.73 5.47 -14.39
CA ILE A 67 1.47 4.46 -15.42
C ILE A 67 0.43 4.97 -16.44
N ILE A 68 -0.67 5.56 -15.94
CA ILE A 68 -1.74 6.10 -16.79
C ILE A 68 -1.21 7.23 -17.69
N ALA A 69 -0.40 8.13 -17.14
CA ALA A 69 0.19 9.23 -17.90
C ALA A 69 1.12 8.73 -19.02
N ILE A 70 1.95 7.72 -18.75
CA ILE A 70 2.84 7.12 -19.77
C ILE A 70 2.03 6.47 -20.89
N MET A 71 0.98 5.72 -20.57
CA MET A 71 0.12 5.09 -21.58
C MET A 71 -0.54 6.13 -22.50
N ALA A 72 -0.99 7.26 -21.95
CA ALA A 72 -1.57 8.34 -22.75
C ALA A 72 -0.56 8.94 -23.76
N ILE A 73 0.70 9.11 -23.35
CA ILE A 73 1.77 9.62 -24.22
C ILE A 73 2.06 8.64 -25.37
N ILE A 74 2.17 7.35 -25.07
CA ILE A 74 2.43 6.31 -26.08
C ILE A 74 1.32 6.30 -27.14
N VAL A 75 0.05 6.35 -26.71
CA VAL A 75 -1.09 6.38 -27.63
C VAL A 75 -1.06 7.63 -28.53
N ALA A 76 -0.72 8.80 -27.98
CA ALA A 76 -0.60 10.03 -28.76
C ALA A 76 0.49 9.94 -29.85
N ILE A 77 1.65 9.36 -29.52
CA ILE A 77 2.75 9.19 -30.48
C ILE A 77 2.34 8.25 -31.63
N ILE A 78 1.68 7.13 -31.31
CA ILE A 78 1.19 6.19 -32.32
C ILE A 78 0.20 6.89 -33.24
N PHE A 79 -0.74 7.65 -32.68
CA PHE A 79 -1.76 8.37 -33.45
C PHE A 79 -1.13 9.38 -34.43
N ILE A 80 -0.16 10.17 -33.97
CA ILE A 80 0.58 11.12 -34.82
C ILE A 80 1.29 10.38 -35.96
N THR A 81 1.97 9.28 -35.66
CA THR A 81 2.74 8.50 -36.65
C THR A 81 1.83 7.92 -37.74
N VAL A 82 0.64 7.44 -37.36
CA VAL A 82 -0.35 6.90 -38.30
C VAL A 82 -0.89 8.00 -39.22
N ILE A 83 -1.23 9.18 -38.68
CA ILE A 83 -1.72 10.30 -39.48
C ILE A 83 -0.67 10.79 -40.48
N SER A 84 0.59 10.94 -40.04
CA SER A 84 1.67 11.38 -40.93
C SER A 84 1.86 10.43 -42.11
N ARG A 85 1.74 9.12 -41.89
CA ARG A 85 1.80 8.07 -42.94
C ARG A 85 0.63 8.17 -43.92
N MET A 86 -0.57 8.54 -43.48
CA MET A 86 -1.73 8.71 -44.36
C MET A 86 -1.66 9.99 -45.21
N LEU A 87 -1.02 11.06 -44.71
CA LEU A 87 -0.83 12.31 -45.45
C LEU A 87 0.31 12.27 -46.48
N THR A 88 1.20 11.28 -46.40
CA THR A 88 2.32 11.12 -47.34
C THR A 88 1.99 10.22 -48.54
N TRP A 89 0.76 9.69 -48.62
CA TRP A 89 0.22 8.96 -49.76
C TRP A 89 -0.87 9.79 -50.45
#